data_AF-A0A6I3U7U7-F1
#
_entry.id   AF-A0A6I3U7U7-F1
#
_cell.length_a   1.000
_cell.length_b   1.000
_cell.length_c   1.000
_cell.angle_alpha   90.00
_cell.angle_beta   90.00
_cell.angle_gamma   90.00
#
_symmetry.space_group_name_H-M   'P 1'
#
loop_
_entity.id
_entity.type
_entity.pdbx_description
1 polymer ?
#
loop_
_entity_poly.entity_id
_entity_poly.type
_entity_poly.pdbx_seq_one_letter_code
_entity_poly.pdbx_strand_id
1 'polypeptide(L)' 'MKHLEIELKTLLKKEDYDHLKEQFSHIQPVLQKNYYIDTPDFKLREKRVAMRIRTFS' A
#
# COMPACT_ATOMS: atom_id res chain seq x y z
N MET A 1 -19.61 7.05 -0.09
CA MET A 1 -19.63 6.39 1.24
C MET A 1 -18.29 6.62 1.92
N LYS A 2 -18.27 6.97 3.21
CA LYS A 2 -17.03 6.99 3.99
C LYS A 2 -16.76 5.56 4.49
N HIS A 3 -15.70 4.93 4.00
CA HIS A 3 -15.22 3.66 4.55
C HIS A 3 -14.22 3.95 5.67
N LEU A 4 -14.42 3.35 6.84
CA LEU A 4 -13.45 3.36 7.92
C LEU A 4 -12.51 2.17 7.72
N GLU A 5 -11.23 2.44 7.50
CA GLU A 5 -10.19 1.43 7.35
C GLU A 5 -9.45 1.29 8.69
N ILE A 6 -9.31 0.05 9.17
CA ILE A 6 -8.49 -0.31 10.33
C ILE A 6 -7.46 -1.31 9.83
N GLU A 7 -6.18 -1.01 10.01
CA GLU A 7 -5.09 -1.76 9.38
C GLU A 7 -3.86 -1.84 10.31
N LEU A 8 -3.19 -3.00 10.29
CA LEU A 8 -1.89 -3.23 10.92
C LEU A 8 -0.87 -3.62 9.84
N LYS A 9 0.27 -2.94 9.81
CA LYS A 9 1.35 -3.18 8.86
C LYS A 9 2.68 -3.38 9.57
N THR A 10 3.49 -4.31 9.07
CA THR A 10 4.88 -4.48 9.46
C THR A 10 5.73 -4.68 8.21
N LEU A 11 6.96 -4.14 8.22
CA LEU A 11 7.94 -4.47 7.18
C LEU A 11 8.54 -5.84 7.50
N LEU A 12 8.78 -6.62 6.45
CA LEU A 12 9.37 -7.95 6.54
C LEU A 12 10.78 -7.93 5.99
N LYS A 13 11.63 -8.82 6.52
CA LYS A 13 12.86 -9.19 5.80
C LYS A 13 12.48 -10.04 4.59
N LYS A 14 13.40 -10.15 3.64
CA LYS A 14 13.16 -10.92 2.41
C LYS A 14 12.87 -12.38 2.73
N GLU A 15 13.60 -12.96 3.68
CA GLU A 15 13.46 -14.36 4.09
C GLU A 15 12.05 -14.62 4.67
N ASP A 16 11.56 -13.72 5.53
CA ASP A 16 10.23 -13.81 6.11
C ASP A 16 9.13 -13.69 5.04
N TYR A 17 9.32 -12.78 4.07
CA TYR A 17 8.40 -12.63 2.94
C TYR A 17 8.35 -13.91 2.08
N ASP A 18 9.50 -14.49 1.76
CA ASP A 18 9.57 -15.71 0.93
C ASP A 18 8.91 -16.90 1.63
N HIS A 19 9.13 -17.07 2.95
CA HIS A 19 8.43 -18.09 3.75
C HIS A 19 6.91 -17.90 3.72
N LEU A 20 6.41 -16.67 3.89
CA LEU A 20 4.98 -16.39 3.80
C LEU A 20 4.44 -16.66 2.39
N LYS A 21 5.19 -16.30 1.34
CA LYS A 21 4.77 -16.50 -0.04
C LYS A 21 4.48 -17.97 -0.36
N GLU A 22 5.26 -18.90 0.20
CA GLU A 22 5.00 -20.33 0.06
C GLU A 22 3.68 -20.75 0.73
N GLN A 23 3.42 -20.25 1.95
CA GLN A 23 2.19 -20.52 2.70
C GLN A 23 0.93 -19.96 2.00
N PHE A 24 1.06 -18.84 1.30
CA PHE A 24 -0.02 -18.17 0.57
C PHE A 24 0.07 -18.38 -0.95
N SER A 25 0.63 -19.52 -1.39
CA SER A 25 0.82 -19.86 -2.82
C SER A 25 -0.46 -19.86 -3.69
N HIS A 26 -1.63 -19.98 -3.06
CA HIS A 26 -2.93 -19.89 -3.73
C HIS A 26 -3.37 -18.45 -4.05
N ILE A 27 -2.70 -17.44 -3.49
CA ILE A 27 -3.00 -16.02 -3.73
C ILE A 27 -2.21 -15.54 -4.94
N GLN A 28 -2.92 -15.08 -5.97
CA GLN A 28 -2.30 -14.48 -7.14
C GLN A 28 -1.82 -13.05 -6.81
N PRO A 29 -0.55 -12.71 -7.02
CA PRO A 29 -0.06 -11.36 -6.82
C PRO A 29 -0.74 -10.38 -7.78
N VAL A 30 -1.13 -9.21 -7.29
CA VAL A 30 -1.68 -8.13 -8.10
C VAL A 30 -0.64 -7.03 -8.27
N LEU A 31 -0.29 -6.74 -9.51
CA LEU A 31 0.54 -5.58 -9.82
C LEU A 31 -0.32 -4.32 -9.75
N GLN A 32 0.09 -3.37 -8.91
CA GLN A 32 -0.54 -2.08 -8.77
C GLN A 32 0.51 -0.97 -8.88
N LYS A 33 0.14 0.13 -9.54
CA LYS A 33 0.95 1.35 -9.57
C LYS A 33 0.17 2.47 -8.89
N ASN A 34 0.79 3.14 -7.94
CA ASN A 34 0.20 4.24 -7.17
C ASN A 34 0.91 5.55 -7.54
N TYR A 35 0.18 6.48 -8.16
CA TYR A 35 0.67 7.82 -8.47
C TYR A 35 0.27 8.76 -7.34
N TYR A 36 1.24 9.16 -6.51
CA TYR A 36 1.01 10.03 -5.37
C TYR A 36 0.93 11.49 -5.79
N ILE A 37 0.02 12.23 -5.15
CA ILE A 37 -0.24 13.64 -5.42
C ILE A 37 -0.12 14.37 -4.08
N ASP A 38 0.62 15.48 -4.07
CA ASP A 38 0.69 16.43 -2.97
C ASP A 38 0.87 17.85 -3.54
N THR A 39 0.79 18.86 -2.69
CA THR A 39 1.17 20.23 -3.06
C THR A 39 2.70 20.39 -3.03
N PRO A 40 3.27 21.39 -3.71
CA PRO A 40 4.71 21.65 -3.67
C PRO A 40 5.27 21.83 -2.25
N ASP A 41 4.43 22.27 -1.32
CA ASP A 41 4.72 22.46 0.10
C ASP A 41 4.19 21.35 1.02
N PHE A 42 3.81 20.19 0.46
CA PHE A 42 3.44 18.97 1.21
C PHE A 42 2.28 19.09 2.21
N LYS A 43 1.27 19.93 1.92
CA LYS A 43 0.14 20.18 2.83
C LYS A 43 -0.67 18.93 3.16
N LEU A 44 -0.76 17.95 2.24
CA LEU A 44 -1.53 16.73 2.53
C LEU A 44 -0.79 15.89 3.57
N ARG A 45 0.53 15.72 3.39
CA ARG A 45 1.38 15.03 4.35
C ARG A 45 1.32 15.67 5.74
N GLU A 46 1.40 17.00 5.84
CA GLU A 46 1.30 17.72 7.12
C GLU A 46 -0.02 17.40 7.84
N LYS A 47 -1.11 17.29 7.08
CA LYS A 47 -2.44 16.90 7.58
C LYS A 47 -2.60 15.40 7.79
N ARG A 48 -1.54 14.61 7.60
CA ARG A 48 -1.54 13.13 7.68
C ARG A 48 -2.55 12.50 6.70
N VAL A 49 -2.72 13.12 5.54
CA VAL A 49 -3.56 12.64 4.44
C VAL A 49 -2.65 12.23 3.28
N ALA A 50 -2.98 11.14 2.60
CA ALA A 50 -2.33 10.74 1.36
C ALA A 50 -3.36 10.70 0.23
N MET A 51 -3.04 11.29 -0.91
CA MET A 51 -3.86 11.23 -2.12
C MET A 51 -3.10 10.47 -3.22
N ARG A 52 -3.81 9.60 -3.94
CA ARG A 52 -3.23 8.84 -5.04
C ARG A 52 -4.25 8.48 -6.11
N ILE A 53 -3.78 8.30 -7.35
CA ILE A 53 -4.48 7.55 -8.40
C ILE A 53 -3.85 6.15 -8.46
N ARG A 54 -4.66 5.11 -8.36
CA ARG A 54 -4.22 3.71 -8.45
C ARG A 54 -4.59 3.14 -9.82
N THR A 55 -3.62 2.53 -10.49
CA THR A 55 -3.83 1.77 -11.72
C THR A 55 -3.43 0.32 -11.54
N PHE A 56 -4.10 -0.56 -12.26
CA PHE A 56 -3.79 -1.99 -12.37
C PHE A 56 -3.34 -2.25 -13.82
N SER A 57 -2.35 -3.10 -14.00
CA SER A 57 -1.78 -3.47 -15.30
C SER A 57 -1.77 -4.98 -15.44
#